data_AF-A0A211ZKV1-F1
#
_entry.id   AF-A0A211ZKV1-F1
#
_cell.length_a   1.000
_cell.length_b   1.000
_cell.length_c   1.000
_cell.angle_alpha   90.00
_cell.angle_beta   90.00
_cell.angle_gamma   90.00
#
_symmetry.space_group_name_H-M   'P 1'
#
loop_
_entity.id
_entity.type
_entity.pdbx_description
1 polymer ?
#
loop_
_entity_poly.entity_id
_entity_poly.type
_entity_poly.pdbx_seq_one_letter_code
_entity_poly.pdbx_strand_id
1 'polypeptide(L)'
;MPSLSAETPRLTLQQIDAYALIPRPKRMGRGPSFDYGTGPDQNRYFSRAQTMGNVAGLMLQGMETLNEKGLSHALKVWLRNNEPAIIANLQAQGAKAFIVCMTYWTWIEGGTATRAYEYNGAYILGYAASASPDDIGKVLTPEMVYGPKASPIRSGATFADTYLIGQAAAL
;
A
#
# COMPACT_ATOMS: atom_id res chain seq x y z
N MET A 1 -5.52 -1.45 -6.85
CA MET A 1 -4.28 -1.42 -6.05
C MET A 1 -3.26 -2.26 -6.79
N PRO A 2 -1.98 -1.86 -6.81
CA PRO A 2 -0.92 -2.67 -7.41
C PRO A 2 -0.85 -4.03 -6.70
N SER A 3 -0.37 -5.06 -7.41
CA SER A 3 -0.01 -6.35 -6.83
C SER A 3 1.49 -6.35 -6.55
N LEU A 4 1.87 -6.07 -5.30
CA LEU A 4 3.26 -5.91 -4.89
C LEU A 4 3.80 -7.17 -4.25
N SER A 5 4.95 -7.60 -4.73
CA SER A 5 5.75 -8.65 -4.12
C SER A 5 7.22 -8.36 -4.37
N ALA A 6 8.05 -8.69 -3.40
CA ALA A 6 9.49 -8.60 -3.54
C ALA A 6 10.14 -9.82 -2.90
N GLU A 7 11.27 -10.23 -3.46
CA GLU A 7 12.06 -11.34 -2.92
C GLU A 7 13.54 -11.02 -3.03
N THR A 8 14.28 -11.58 -2.09
CA THR A 8 15.72 -11.68 -2.08
C THR A 8 16.09 -13.14 -1.82
N PRO A 9 17.38 -13.54 -1.89
CA PRO A 9 17.77 -14.91 -1.58
C PRO A 9 17.39 -15.38 -0.18
N ARG A 10 17.12 -14.46 0.76
CA ARG A 10 16.86 -14.78 2.16
C ARG A 10 15.48 -14.35 2.66
N LEU A 11 14.83 -13.39 1.99
CA LEU A 11 13.56 -12.83 2.42
C LEU A 11 12.54 -12.85 1.29
N THR A 12 11.31 -13.17 1.64
CA THR A 12 10.14 -12.95 0.79
C THR A 12 9.30 -11.83 1.39
N LEU A 13 8.57 -11.11 0.54
CA LEU A 13 7.65 -10.05 0.93
C LEU A 13 6.43 -10.08 0.00
N GLN A 14 5.25 -10.25 0.58
CA GLN A 14 3.99 -10.40 -0.14
C GLN A 14 2.96 -9.41 0.38
N GLN A 15 2.30 -8.70 -0.54
CA GLN A 15 1.17 -7.85 -0.20
C GLN A 15 0.00 -8.66 0.38
N ILE A 16 -0.64 -8.08 1.39
CA ILE A 16 -1.84 -8.63 2.01
C ILE A 16 -3.03 -7.69 1.89
N ASP A 17 -4.22 -8.29 1.92
CA ASP A 17 -5.44 -7.54 2.16
C ASP A 17 -5.66 -7.37 3.67
N ALA A 18 -5.08 -6.29 4.21
CA ALA A 18 -5.25 -5.93 5.61
C ALA A 18 -6.71 -5.71 6.01
N TYR A 19 -7.59 -5.33 5.07
CA TYR A 19 -9.00 -5.06 5.35
C TYR A 19 -9.81 -6.35 5.48
N ALA A 20 -9.36 -7.44 4.86
CA ALA A 20 -9.92 -8.77 5.05
C ALA A 20 -9.40 -9.44 6.32
N LEU A 21 -8.13 -9.19 6.68
CA LEU A 21 -7.47 -9.80 7.84
C LEU A 21 -7.88 -9.13 9.17
N ILE A 22 -7.98 -7.81 9.19
CA ILE A 22 -8.24 -7.04 10.42
C ILE A 22 -9.70 -6.59 10.40
N PRO A 23 -10.56 -7.10 11.29
CA PRO A 23 -11.97 -6.73 11.30
C PRO A 23 -12.11 -5.24 11.59
N ARG A 24 -13.05 -4.58 10.87
CA ARG A 24 -13.39 -3.19 11.15
C ARG A 24 -13.88 -3.08 12.59
N PRO A 25 -13.32 -2.16 13.40
CA PRO A 25 -13.84 -1.93 14.73
C PRO A 25 -15.30 -1.51 14.61
N LYS A 26 -16.16 -2.03 15.50
CA LYS A 26 -17.56 -1.58 15.61
C LYS A 26 -17.52 -0.09 15.94
N ARG A 27 -17.79 0.73 14.93
CA ARG A 27 -17.69 2.20 15.00
C ARG A 27 -18.41 2.72 16.25
N MET A 28 -17.73 3.54 17.05
CA MET A 28 -18.44 4.64 17.70
C MET A 28 -18.88 5.61 16.59
N GLY A 29 -20.09 6.16 16.71
CA GLY A 29 -20.69 7.03 15.69
C GLY A 29 -19.72 8.14 15.23
N ARG A 30 -19.85 8.54 13.96
CA ARG A 30 -19.09 9.67 13.41
C ARG A 30 -19.34 10.87 14.33
N GLY A 31 -18.29 11.49 14.86
CA GLY A 31 -18.43 12.80 15.52
C GLY A 31 -19.11 13.79 14.57
N PRO A 32 -19.76 14.85 15.08
CA PRO A 32 -20.46 15.82 14.24
C PRO A 32 -19.53 16.33 13.13
N SER A 33 -19.93 16.13 11.88
CA SER A 33 -19.21 16.67 10.72
C SER A 33 -19.53 18.15 10.58
N PHE A 34 -18.54 19.02 10.71
CA PHE A 34 -18.64 20.44 10.37
C PHE A 34 -18.33 20.68 8.89
N ASP A 35 -18.96 19.91 8.00
CA ASP A 35 -18.84 20.09 6.55
C ASP A 35 -19.63 21.35 6.12
N TYR A 36 -19.09 22.54 6.39
CA TYR A 36 -19.57 23.82 5.84
C TYR A 36 -19.02 24.07 4.43
N GLY A 37 -19.11 23.08 3.55
CA GLY A 37 -18.48 23.12 2.22
C GLY A 37 -19.29 22.43 1.15
N THR A 38 -20.50 22.92 0.84
CA THR A 38 -21.21 22.57 -0.39
C THR A 38 -20.55 23.26 -1.59
N GLY A 39 -19.42 22.71 -2.04
CA GLY A 39 -18.87 23.01 -3.37
C GLY A 39 -19.46 22.03 -4.39
N PRO A 40 -19.99 22.49 -5.54
CA PRO A 40 -20.64 21.63 -6.51
C PRO A 40 -19.64 20.72 -7.27
N ASP A 41 -20.02 19.44 -7.39
CA ASP A 41 -19.62 18.47 -8.42
C ASP A 41 -18.13 18.29 -8.77
N GLN A 42 -17.45 17.35 -8.10
CA GLN A 42 -16.17 16.78 -8.55
C GLN A 42 -16.31 15.68 -9.63
N ASN A 43 -17.51 15.37 -10.12
CA ASN A 43 -17.76 14.24 -11.03
C ASN A 43 -17.67 14.57 -12.54
N ARG A 44 -17.11 15.71 -12.96
CA ARG A 44 -17.05 16.09 -14.39
C ARG A 44 -15.90 15.46 -15.21
N TYR A 45 -15.01 14.67 -14.61
CA TYR A 45 -13.87 14.09 -15.34
C TYR A 45 -14.13 12.72 -15.99
N PHE A 46 -15.29 12.11 -15.76
CA PHE A 46 -15.60 10.78 -16.29
C PHE A 46 -16.07 10.74 -17.76
N SER A 47 -16.34 11.88 -18.40
CA SER A 47 -16.98 11.88 -19.74
C SER A 47 -16.02 11.95 -20.94
N ARG A 48 -14.70 12.14 -20.75
CA ARG A 48 -13.74 12.26 -21.87
C ARG A 48 -12.92 11.00 -22.16
N ALA A 49 -12.86 10.05 -21.22
CA ALA A 49 -12.11 8.81 -21.40
C ALA A 49 -12.86 7.73 -22.20
N GLN A 50 -14.16 7.89 -22.46
CA GLN A 50 -14.97 6.88 -23.18
C GLN A 50 -14.82 6.93 -24.72
N THR A 51 -14.06 7.88 -25.28
CA THR A 51 -13.97 8.08 -26.74
C THR A 51 -12.69 7.51 -27.38
N MET A 52 -11.80 6.89 -26.60
CA MET A 52 -10.56 6.32 -27.14
C MET A 52 -10.65 4.79 -27.17
N GLY A 53 -10.71 4.23 -28.38
CA GLY A 53 -10.92 2.80 -28.62
C GLY A 53 -9.82 1.87 -28.06
N ASN A 54 -10.01 0.56 -28.27
CA ASN A 54 -9.25 -0.54 -27.66
C ASN A 54 -7.71 -0.40 -27.64
N VAL A 55 -7.10 0.29 -28.62
CA VAL A 55 -5.63 0.50 -28.69
C VAL A 55 -5.14 1.50 -27.64
N ALA A 56 -5.90 2.56 -27.37
CA ALA A 56 -5.56 3.50 -26.31
C ALA A 56 -5.70 2.82 -24.94
N GLY A 57 -6.76 2.02 -24.73
CA GLY A 57 -6.93 1.22 -23.52
C GLY A 57 -5.73 0.31 -23.23
N LEU A 58 -5.16 -0.34 -24.25
CA LEU A 58 -3.97 -1.19 -24.12
C LEU A 58 -2.69 -0.40 -23.80
N MET A 59 -2.48 0.77 -24.42
CA MET A 59 -1.35 1.65 -24.07
C MET A 59 -1.46 2.16 -22.64
N LEU A 60 -2.64 2.58 -22.22
CA LEU A 60 -2.91 3.05 -20.85
C LEU A 60 -2.67 1.93 -19.83
N GLN A 61 -3.13 0.71 -20.13
CA GLN A 61 -2.85 -0.48 -19.32
C GLN A 61 -1.35 -0.81 -19.25
N GLY A 62 -0.61 -0.59 -20.35
CA GLY A 62 0.84 -0.71 -20.42
C GLY A 62 1.59 0.30 -19.55
N MET A 63 1.13 1.56 -19.52
CA MET A 63 1.71 2.62 -18.68
C MET A 63 1.41 2.37 -17.20
N GLU A 64 0.19 1.93 -16.86
CA GLU A 64 -0.14 1.52 -15.50
C GLU A 64 0.75 0.36 -15.04
N THR A 65 0.94 -0.67 -15.86
CA THR A 65 1.82 -1.80 -15.50
C THR A 65 3.29 -1.41 -15.37
N LEU A 66 3.80 -0.45 -16.16
CA LEU A 66 5.15 0.08 -15.98
C LEU A 66 5.28 0.89 -14.67
N ASN A 67 4.27 1.69 -14.34
CA ASN A 67 4.22 2.42 -13.06
C ASN A 67 4.17 1.47 -11.86
N GLU A 68 3.38 0.39 -11.94
CA GLU A 68 3.34 -0.64 -10.90
C GLU A 68 4.67 -1.39 -10.77
N LYS A 69 5.35 -1.68 -11.89
CA LYS A 69 6.71 -2.23 -11.88
C LYS A 69 7.72 -1.31 -11.20
N GLY A 70 7.56 0.00 -11.33
CA GLY A 70 8.36 1.00 -10.62
C GLY A 70 8.25 0.86 -9.09
N LEU A 71 7.03 0.71 -8.57
CA LEU A 71 6.79 0.44 -7.14
C LEU A 71 7.42 -0.89 -6.69
N SER A 72 7.21 -1.96 -7.46
CA SER A 72 7.80 -3.28 -7.15
C SER A 72 9.34 -3.24 -7.18
N HIS A 73 9.93 -2.48 -8.09
CA HIS A 73 11.38 -2.28 -8.14
C HIS A 73 11.89 -1.51 -6.91
N ALA A 74 11.24 -0.41 -6.54
CA ALA A 74 11.58 0.36 -5.35
C ALA A 74 11.50 -0.51 -4.08
N LEU A 75 10.44 -1.31 -3.96
CA LEU A 75 10.25 -2.27 -2.87
C LEU A 75 11.37 -3.31 -2.81
N LYS A 76 11.77 -3.86 -3.97
CA LYS A 76 12.87 -4.83 -4.06
C LYS A 76 14.20 -4.23 -3.63
N VAL A 77 14.50 -2.99 -4.05
CA VAL A 77 15.72 -2.27 -3.65
C VAL A 77 15.70 -2.00 -2.15
N TRP A 78 14.57 -1.55 -1.61
CA TRP A 78 14.41 -1.33 -0.17
C TRP A 78 14.62 -2.63 0.62
N LEU A 79 14.01 -3.75 0.20
CA LEU A 79 14.15 -5.04 0.86
C LEU A 79 15.61 -5.52 0.86
N ARG A 80 16.31 -5.39 -0.28
CA ARG A 80 17.74 -5.75 -0.40
C ARG A 80 18.63 -4.91 0.52
N ASN A 81 18.38 -3.61 0.60
CA ASN A 81 19.20 -2.71 1.43
C ASN A 81 18.99 -2.92 2.93
N ASN A 82 17.80 -3.38 3.34
CA ASN A 82 17.45 -3.61 4.74
C ASN A 82 17.56 -5.08 5.17
N GLU A 83 17.84 -6.00 4.24
CA GLU A 83 17.89 -7.46 4.50
C GLU A 83 18.75 -7.82 5.72
N PRO A 84 20.00 -7.33 5.87
CA PRO A 84 20.83 -7.71 7.03
C PRO A 84 20.21 -7.29 8.37
N ALA A 85 19.61 -6.09 8.42
CA ALA A 85 18.97 -5.59 9.63
C ALA A 85 17.66 -6.33 9.93
N ILE A 86 16.87 -6.66 8.91
CA ILE A 86 15.64 -7.44 9.08
C ILE A 86 15.95 -8.83 9.65
N ILE A 87 16.96 -9.51 9.09
CA ILE A 87 17.35 -10.85 9.53
C ILE A 87 17.88 -10.83 10.97
N ALA A 88 18.73 -9.86 11.31
CA ALA A 88 19.24 -9.71 12.67
C ALA A 88 18.08 -9.52 13.68
N ASN A 89 17.08 -8.71 13.34
CA ASN A 89 15.91 -8.49 14.19
C ASN A 89 15.00 -9.72 14.29
N LEU A 90 14.78 -10.45 13.18
CA LEU A 90 14.02 -11.71 13.20
C LEU A 90 14.68 -12.71 14.16
N GLN A 91 16.00 -12.86 14.09
CA GLN A 91 16.76 -13.74 14.97
C GLN A 91 16.73 -13.28 16.43
N ALA A 92 16.97 -12.00 16.70
CA ALA A 92 16.99 -11.45 18.04
C ALA A 92 15.64 -11.58 18.76
N GLN A 93 14.54 -11.50 18.02
CA GLN A 93 13.18 -11.56 18.57
C GLN A 93 12.57 -12.97 18.52
N GLY A 94 13.27 -13.96 17.94
CA GLY A 94 12.70 -15.28 17.66
C GLY A 94 11.48 -15.23 16.73
N ALA A 95 11.38 -14.18 15.93
CA ALA A 95 10.26 -13.93 15.04
C ALA A 95 10.48 -14.64 13.69
N LYS A 96 9.39 -15.06 13.07
CA LYS A 96 9.42 -15.73 11.75
C LYS A 96 8.81 -14.87 10.64
N ALA A 97 8.18 -13.76 11.00
CA ALA A 97 7.59 -12.83 10.06
C ALA A 97 7.83 -11.37 10.49
N PHE A 98 7.73 -10.47 9.53
CA PHE A 98 7.74 -9.02 9.75
C PHE A 98 6.68 -8.36 8.89
N ILE A 99 6.12 -7.25 9.39
CA ILE A 99 5.04 -6.53 8.73
C ILE A 99 5.60 -5.20 8.23
N VAL A 100 5.30 -4.87 6.97
CA VAL A 100 5.73 -3.64 6.30
C VAL A 100 4.51 -2.83 5.86
N CYS A 101 4.56 -1.52 6.07
CA CYS A 101 3.67 -0.56 5.42
C CYS A 101 4.45 0.14 4.31
N MET A 102 4.03 -0.05 3.06
CA MET A 102 4.49 0.74 1.93
C MET A 102 3.50 1.85 1.65
N THR A 103 4.03 3.06 1.49
CA THR A 103 3.24 4.26 1.21
C THR A 103 3.60 4.81 -0.16
N TYR A 104 2.60 5.30 -0.88
CA TYR A 104 2.77 5.90 -2.20
C TYR A 104 1.67 6.92 -2.47
N TRP A 105 1.96 7.86 -3.36
CA TRP A 105 0.96 8.74 -3.92
C TRP A 105 0.34 8.13 -5.16
N THR A 106 -0.94 8.40 -5.35
CA THR A 106 -1.64 8.07 -6.58
C THR A 106 -2.42 9.26 -7.11
N TRP A 107 -2.34 9.48 -8.43
CA TRP A 107 -3.13 10.51 -9.11
C TRP A 107 -3.53 10.01 -10.49
N ILE A 108 -4.52 10.70 -11.07
CA ILE A 108 -4.95 10.47 -12.45
C ILE A 108 -4.19 11.46 -13.32
N GLU A 109 -3.43 10.96 -14.29
CA GLU A 109 -2.71 11.81 -15.23
C GLU A 109 -3.69 12.47 -16.22
N GLY A 110 -3.42 13.73 -16.56
CA GLY A 110 -4.39 14.67 -17.16
C GLY A 110 -5.18 14.12 -18.34
N GLY A 111 -6.42 13.70 -18.08
CA GLY A 111 -7.42 13.32 -19.09
C GLY A 111 -7.29 11.91 -19.66
N THR A 112 -6.26 11.13 -19.28
CA THR A 112 -5.98 9.81 -19.85
C THR A 112 -6.55 8.64 -19.04
N ALA A 113 -7.20 8.90 -17.90
CA ALA A 113 -7.64 7.87 -16.94
C ALA A 113 -6.52 6.92 -16.45
N THR A 114 -5.24 7.21 -16.76
CA THR A 114 -4.09 6.45 -16.29
C THR A 114 -3.82 6.77 -14.83
N ARG A 115 -3.71 5.73 -14.00
CA ARG A 115 -3.25 5.88 -12.63
C ARG A 115 -1.72 5.92 -12.60
N ALA A 116 -1.17 7.02 -12.10
CA ALA A 116 0.24 7.13 -11.77
C ALA A 116 0.46 6.77 -10.29
N TYR A 117 1.64 6.23 -10.01
CA TYR A 117 2.07 5.87 -8.65
C TYR A 117 3.45 6.43 -8.37
N GLU A 118 3.62 7.05 -7.22
CA GLU A 118 4.93 7.56 -6.76
C GLU A 118 5.25 6.98 -5.40
N TYR A 119 6.32 6.19 -5.36
CA TYR A 119 6.84 5.62 -4.12
C TYR A 119 7.21 6.73 -3.13
N ASN A 120 6.68 6.64 -1.91
CA ASN A 120 7.02 7.56 -0.83
C ASN A 120 7.95 6.90 0.20
N GLY A 121 7.67 5.65 0.57
CA GLY A 121 8.50 4.94 1.55
C GLY A 121 7.95 3.57 1.94
N ALA A 122 8.81 2.74 2.53
CA ALA A 122 8.44 1.47 3.14
C ALA A 122 9.00 1.41 4.57
N TYR A 123 8.16 0.99 5.51
CA TYR A 123 8.42 1.05 6.94
C TYR A 123 8.05 -0.27 7.60
N ILE A 124 8.93 -0.81 8.44
CA ILE A 124 8.62 -1.97 9.26
C ILE A 124 7.69 -1.51 10.39
N LEU A 125 6.51 -2.11 10.47
CA LEU A 125 5.56 -1.88 11.57
C LEU A 125 5.89 -2.73 12.79
N GLY A 126 6.45 -3.91 12.57
CA GLY A 126 6.88 -4.80 13.64
C GLY A 126 7.19 -6.21 13.15
N TYR A 127 7.51 -7.08 14.11
CA TYR A 127 7.86 -8.47 13.91
C TYR A 127 6.84 -9.38 14.59
N ALA A 128 6.56 -10.52 13.98
CA ALA A 128 5.56 -11.47 14.43
C ALA A 128 6.16 -12.87 14.57
N ALA A 129 5.64 -13.64 15.53
CA ALA A 129 6.08 -15.00 15.80
C ALA A 129 5.85 -15.93 14.58
N SER A 130 4.83 -15.66 13.77
CA SER A 130 4.53 -16.35 12.52
C SER A 130 3.78 -15.44 11.53
N ALA A 131 3.59 -15.90 10.30
CA ALA A 131 2.70 -15.25 9.32
C ALA A 131 1.24 -15.74 9.44
N SER A 132 0.83 -16.27 10.60
CA SER A 132 -0.58 -16.58 10.86
C SER A 132 -1.37 -15.27 11.06
N PRO A 133 -2.65 -15.20 10.64
CA PRO A 133 -3.50 -14.02 10.83
C PRO A 133 -3.51 -13.50 12.27
N ASP A 134 -3.55 -14.40 13.26
CA ASP A 134 -3.57 -14.04 14.67
C ASP A 134 -2.28 -13.33 15.13
N ASP A 135 -1.12 -13.81 14.68
CA ASP A 135 0.16 -13.18 15.02
C ASP A 135 0.38 -11.87 14.26
N ILE A 136 -0.10 -11.78 13.02
CA ILE A 136 -0.08 -10.54 12.25
C ILE A 136 -0.98 -9.49 12.91
N GLY A 137 -2.17 -9.87 13.37
CA GLY A 137 -3.12 -8.97 14.02
C GLY A 137 -2.65 -8.38 15.35
N LYS A 138 -1.65 -9.00 16.00
CA LYS A 138 -0.98 -8.43 17.17
C LYS A 138 -0.07 -7.25 16.82
N VAL A 139 0.41 -7.19 15.58
CA VAL A 139 1.26 -6.10 15.08
C VAL A 139 0.42 -5.09 14.30
N LEU A 140 -0.33 -5.57 13.31
CA LEU A 140 -1.19 -4.76 12.45
C LEU A 140 -2.55 -4.57 13.10
N THR A 141 -2.66 -3.59 13.99
CA THR A 141 -3.90 -3.36 14.76
C THR A 141 -4.98 -2.62 13.94
N PRO A 142 -6.25 -2.70 14.34
CA PRO A 142 -7.33 -1.91 13.74
C PRO A 142 -7.03 -0.42 13.72
N GLU A 143 -6.39 0.12 14.76
CA GLU A 143 -6.01 1.53 14.84
C GLU A 143 -4.95 1.89 13.79
N MET A 144 -4.02 0.99 13.47
CA MET A 144 -3.06 1.21 12.38
C MET A 144 -3.71 1.16 11.01
N VAL A 145 -4.70 0.28 10.81
CA VAL A 145 -5.38 0.12 9.52
C VAL A 145 -6.42 1.22 9.27
N TYR A 146 -7.23 1.52 10.27
CA TYR A 146 -8.44 2.36 10.17
C TYR A 146 -8.36 3.67 10.95
N GLY A 147 -7.37 3.84 11.82
CA GLY A 147 -7.22 5.05 12.63
C GLY A 147 -6.93 6.28 11.78
N PRO A 148 -7.08 7.47 12.37
CA PRO A 148 -6.73 8.71 11.70
C PRO A 148 -5.24 8.72 11.36
N LYS A 149 -4.93 9.01 10.10
CA LYS A 149 -3.56 9.14 9.61
C LYS A 149 -3.31 10.58 9.21
N ALA A 150 -2.19 11.12 9.63
CA ALA A 150 -1.68 12.37 9.08
C ALA A 150 -1.29 12.09 7.62
N SER A 151 -2.20 12.35 6.69
CA SER A 151 -1.85 12.34 5.28
C SER A 151 -1.15 13.66 4.98
N PRO A 152 0.07 13.66 4.41
CA PRO A 152 0.55 14.85 3.75
C PRO A 152 -0.51 15.31 2.72
N ILE A 153 -0.65 16.63 2.55
CA ILE A 153 -1.61 17.20 1.61
C ILE A 153 -0.86 17.53 0.32
N ARG A 154 -1.28 16.93 -0.79
CA ARG A 154 -0.79 17.26 -2.13
C ARG A 154 -1.99 17.41 -3.06
N SER A 155 -2.10 18.58 -3.71
CA SER A 155 -3.21 18.85 -4.63
C SER A 155 -3.24 17.83 -5.77
N GLY A 156 -4.40 17.23 -6.02
CA GLY A 156 -4.61 16.27 -7.10
C GLY A 156 -4.07 14.85 -6.88
N ALA A 157 -3.50 14.55 -5.70
CA ALA A 157 -3.00 13.22 -5.38
C ALA A 157 -3.64 12.66 -4.10
N THR A 158 -3.86 11.35 -4.09
CA THR A 158 -4.31 10.59 -2.93
C THR A 158 -3.13 9.83 -2.34
N PHE A 159 -2.95 9.91 -1.03
CA PHE A 159 -1.96 9.11 -0.32
C PHE A 159 -2.53 7.72 -0.01
N ALA A 160 -1.77 6.67 -0.27
CA ALA A 160 -2.20 5.29 -0.10
C ALA A 160 -1.20 4.47 0.71
N ASP A 161 -1.74 3.63 1.59
CA ASP A 161 -0.99 2.65 2.37
C ASP A 161 -1.31 1.25 1.86
N THR A 162 -0.27 0.45 1.66
CA THR A 162 -0.36 -0.98 1.36
C THR A 162 0.47 -1.75 2.37
N TYR A 163 -0.09 -2.84 2.90
CA TYR A 163 0.57 -3.69 3.89
C TYR A 163 1.13 -4.94 3.23
N LEU A 164 2.31 -5.35 3.69
CA LEU A 164 3.00 -6.54 3.22
C LEU A 164 3.50 -7.35 4.42
N ILE A 165 3.54 -8.67 4.24
CA ILE A 165 4.16 -9.60 5.19
C ILE A 165 5.40 -10.15 4.55
N GLY A 166 6.51 -10.11 5.28
CA GLY A 166 7.73 -10.77 4.89
C GLY A 166 8.13 -11.89 5.83
N GLN A 167 8.86 -12.85 5.28
CA GLN A 167 9.36 -14.02 5.99
C GLN A 167 10.78 -14.33 5.53
N ALA A 168 11.52 -15.07 6.34
CA ALA A 168 12.77 -15.66 5.87
C ALA A 168 12.50 -16.92 5.05
N ALA A 169 13.20 -17.07 3.92
CA ALA A 169 13.08 -18.23 3.04
C ALA A 169 13.68 -19.50 3.67
N ALA A 170 14.67 -19.33 4.55
CA ALA A 170 15.21 -20.35 5.45
C ALA A 170 15.95 -19.62 6.59
N LEU A 171 15.56 -19.88 7.84
CA LEU A 171 16.30 -19.49 9.05
C LEU A 171 16.96 -20.71 9.67
#